data_AF-A0A256ZG37-F1
#
_entry.id   AF-A0A256ZG37-F1
#
_cell.length_a   1.000
_cell.length_b   1.000
_cell.length_c   1.000
_cell.angle_alpha   90.00
_cell.angle_beta   90.00
_cell.angle_gamma   90.00
#
_symmetry.space_group_name_H-M   'P 1'
#
loop_
_entity.id
_entity.type
_entity.pdbx_description
1 polymer ?
#
loop_
_entity_poly.entity_id
_entity_poly.type
_entity_poly.pdbx_seq_one_letter_code
_entity_poly.pdbx_strand_id
1 'polypeptide(L)' 'MGKAKKTSKVKKCPECGTEVQEPYKTWELVAPFPDKKMRITVTIMGMYECPNCGKKFRAVVSKVKLGPGEVEISK' A
#
# COMPACT_ATOMS: atom_id res chain seq x y z
N MET A 1 -9.22 -20.94 13.31
CA MET A 1 -8.02 -20.30 12.71
C MET A 1 -8.39 -19.66 11.37
N GLY A 2 -9.08 -18.51 11.38
CA GLY A 2 -9.45 -17.80 10.15
C GLY A 2 -8.28 -16.92 9.71
N LYS A 3 -7.43 -17.41 8.79
CA LYS A 3 -6.46 -16.54 8.11
C LYS A 3 -7.26 -15.48 7.35
N ALA A 4 -7.35 -14.27 7.91
CA ALA A 4 -7.90 -13.11 7.21
C ALA A 4 -7.17 -13.01 5.87
N LYS A 5 -7.88 -13.27 4.77
CA LYS A 5 -7.35 -13.18 3.41
C LYS A 5 -6.94 -11.72 3.18
N LYS A 6 -5.68 -11.39 3.47
CA LYS A 6 -5.04 -10.16 2.99
C LYS A 6 -5.06 -10.27 1.47
N THR A 7 -6.09 -9.73 0.82
CA THR A 7 -6.11 -9.59 -0.64
C THR A 7 -5.03 -8.58 -1.04
N SER A 8 -3.78 -9.02 -1.11
CA SER A 8 -2.64 -8.22 -1.55
C SER A 8 -2.92 -7.83 -3.00
N LYS A 9 -3.21 -6.55 -3.28
CA LYS A 9 -3.34 -6.07 -4.66
C LYS A 9 -2.01 -6.33 -5.35
N VAL A 10 -2.00 -7.31 -6.25
CA VAL A 10 -0.88 -7.66 -7.10
C VAL A 10 -0.43 -6.41 -7.86
N LYS A 11 0.86 -6.09 -7.82
CA LYS A 11 1.44 -4.93 -8.49
C LYS A 11 2.18 -5.36 -9.73
N LYS A 12 1.90 -4.71 -10.85
CA LYS A 12 2.57 -5.00 -12.12
C LYS A 12 3.88 -4.22 -12.20
N CYS A 13 4.95 -4.90 -12.59
CA CYS A 13 6.20 -4.25 -12.91
C CYS A 13 5.98 -3.28 -14.09
N PRO A 14 6.41 -2.02 -13.99
CA PRO A 14 6.24 -1.04 -15.06
C PRO A 14 7.09 -1.31 -16.31
N GLU A 15 7.99 -2.28 -16.27
CA GLU A 15 8.90 -2.59 -17.40
C GLU A 15 8.50 -3.86 -18.15
N CYS A 16 8.29 -4.98 -17.46
CA CYS A 16 7.95 -6.26 -18.09
C CYS A 16 6.50 -6.71 -17.82
N GLY A 17 5.74 -5.98 -17.00
CA GLY A 17 4.36 -6.33 -16.65
C GLY A 17 4.20 -7.47 -15.65
N THR A 18 5.30 -8.08 -15.18
CA THR A 18 5.26 -9.17 -14.19
C THR A 18 4.54 -8.76 -12.92
N GLU A 19 3.70 -9.65 -12.44
CA GLU A 19 2.88 -9.49 -11.26
C GLU A 19 3.67 -9.83 -9.99
N VAL A 20 3.87 -8.83 -9.13
CA VAL A 20 4.58 -8.93 -7.85
C VAL A 20 3.59 -8.70 -6.72
N GLN A 21 3.44 -9.70 -5.84
CA GLN A 21 2.44 -9.67 -4.77
C GLN A 21 2.97 -8.99 -3.50
N GLU A 22 4.22 -9.24 -3.16
CA GLU A 22 4.78 -8.85 -1.86
C GLU A 22 5.86 -7.77 -2.02
N PRO A 23 5.72 -6.63 -1.32
CA PRO A 23 6.80 -5.66 -1.24
C PRO A 23 7.90 -6.18 -0.31
N TYR A 24 9.17 -5.97 -0.66
CA TYR A 24 10.29 -6.32 0.22
C TYR A 24 10.53 -5.27 1.33
N LYS A 25 10.02 -4.06 1.15
CA LYS A 25 10.12 -2.97 2.14
C LYS A 25 8.86 -2.13 2.09
N THR A 26 8.30 -1.82 3.25
CA THR A 26 7.15 -0.90 3.38
C THR A 26 7.48 0.25 4.30
N TRP A 27 6.89 1.41 4.06
CA TRP A 27 6.94 2.56 4.95
C TRP A 27 5.62 3.33 4.89
N GLU A 28 5.37 4.09 5.95
CA GLU A 28 4.17 4.88 6.11
C GLU A 28 4.43 6.34 5.74
N LEU A 29 3.54 6.92 4.95
CA LEU A 29 3.51 8.34 4.65
C LEU A 29 2.26 8.93 5.28
N VAL A 30 2.44 9.71 6.34
CA VAL A 30 1.37 10.42 7.03
C VAL A 30 1.13 11.75 6.34
N ALA A 31 -0.12 12.02 5.94
CA ALA A 31 -0.48 13.30 5.34
C ALA A 31 -0.23 14.44 6.35
N PRO A 32 0.42 15.56 5.93
CA PRO A 32 0.76 16.67 6.83
C PRO A 32 -0.46 17.44 7.32
N PHE A 33 -1.58 17.34 6.60
CA PHE A 33 -2.83 17.99 6.96
C PHE A 33 -4.00 16.99 6.97
N PRO A 34 -4.93 17.13 7.92
CA PRO A 34 -6.14 16.33 7.95
C PRO A 34 -7.11 16.73 6.82
N ASP A 35 -7.86 15.75 6.33
CA ASP A 35 -8.95 15.95 5.37
C ASP A 35 -10.10 16.77 5.97
N LYS A 36 -11.08 17.21 5.14
CA LYS A 36 -12.29 17.96 5.56
C LYS A 36 -13.10 17.34 6.70
N LYS A 37 -12.92 16.05 6.97
CA LYS A 37 -13.56 15.31 8.08
C LYS A 37 -12.63 15.11 9.30
N MET A 38 -11.56 15.91 9.42
CA MET A 38 -10.51 15.74 10.44
C MET A 38 -9.88 14.34 10.47
N ARG A 39 -9.75 13.70 9.30
CA ARG A 39 -9.08 12.39 9.17
C ARG A 39 -7.66 12.59 8.65
N ILE A 40 -6.69 11.93 9.28
CA ILE A 40 -5.31 11.84 8.81
C ILE A 40 -5.20 10.66 7.85
N THR A 41 -4.77 10.92 6.62
CA THR A 41 -4.52 9.86 5.64
C THR A 41 -3.11 9.32 5.82
N VAL A 42 -2.98 8.04 6.17
CA VAL A 42 -1.74 7.28 6.19
C VAL A 42 -1.66 6.41 4.94
N THR A 43 -0.68 6.69 4.08
CA THR A 43 -0.42 5.88 2.88
C THR A 43 0.72 4.92 3.16
N ILE A 44 0.45 3.62 3.11
CA ILE A 44 1.48 2.59 3.17
C ILE A 44 2.06 2.44 1.77
N MET A 45 3.30 2.88 1.58
CA MET A 45 4.07 2.62 0.38
C MET A 45 4.87 1.34 0.51
N GLY A 46 5.05 0.64 -0.61
CA GLY A 46 5.85 -0.56 -0.72
C GLY A 46 6.86 -0.43 -1.85
N MET A 47 8.08 -0.88 -1.60
CA MET A 47 9.05 -1.19 -2.63
C MET A 47 8.93 -2.64 -3.05
N TYR A 48 8.89 -2.85 -4.34
CA TYR A 48 8.78 -4.13 -5.00
C TYR A 48 10.03 -4.35 -5.84
N GLU A 49 10.49 -5.58 -5.90
CA GLU A 49 11.54 -6.03 -6.79
C GLU A 49 10.92 -7.00 -7.77
N CYS A 50 11.10 -6.75 -9.06
CA CYS A 50 10.57 -7.65 -10.08
C CYS A 50 11.45 -8.91 -10.17
N PRO A 51 10.90 -10.11 -9.99
CA PRO A 51 11.68 -11.35 -10.11
C PRO A 51 12.04 -11.69 -11.56
N ASN A 52 11.41 -11.05 -12.54
CA ASN A 52 11.63 -11.34 -13.96
C ASN A 52 12.74 -10.48 -14.57
N CYS A 53 12.73 -9.16 -14.31
CA CYS A 53 13.71 -8.23 -14.87
C CYS A 53 14.65 -7.59 -13.81
N GLY A 54 14.46 -7.88 -12.52
CA GLY A 54 15.28 -7.32 -11.43
C GLY A 54 14.98 -5.86 -11.09
N LYS A 55 14.02 -5.21 -11.77
CA LYS A 55 13.71 -3.79 -11.56
C LYS A 55 13.02 -3.52 -10.22
N LYS A 56 13.51 -2.50 -9.53
CA LYS A 56 12.93 -2.00 -8.28
C LYS A 56 11.94 -0.88 -8.58
N PHE A 57 10.72 -1.00 -8.06
CA PHE A 57 9.67 -0.01 -8.23
C PHE A 57 8.91 0.23 -6.93
N ARG A 58 8.23 1.37 -6.83
CA ARG A 58 7.45 1.76 -5.65
C ARG A 58 5.97 1.73 -6.02
N ALA A 59 5.13 1.17 -5.17
CA ALA A 59 3.69 1.18 -5.34
C ALA A 59 2.96 1.32 -4.00
N VAL A 60 1.75 1.88 -4.05
CA VAL A 60 0.89 2.02 -2.87
C VAL A 60 0.36 0.65 -2.46
N VAL A 61 0.65 0.22 -1.24
CA VAL A 61 0.16 -1.02 -0.65
C VAL A 61 -1.25 -0.82 -0.12
N SER A 62 -1.45 0.25 0.67
CA SER A 62 -2.73 0.56 1.31
C SER A 62 -2.85 2.05 1.60
N LYS A 63 -4.08 2.55 1.70
CA LYS A 63 -4.39 3.88 2.24
C LYS A 63 -5.34 3.72 3.42
N VAL A 64 -4.95 4.21 4.57
CA VAL A 64 -5.70 4.17 5.82
C VAL A 64 -6.08 5.59 6.19
N LYS A 65 -7.35 5.84 6.48
CA LYS A 65 -7.81 7.14 7.02
C LYS A 65 -8.10 6.98 8.50
N LEU A 66 -7.44 7.77 9.33
CA LEU A 66 -7.54 7.75 10.79
C LEU A 66 -8.23 9.03 11.25
N GLY A 67 -9.43 8.95 11.83
CA GLY A 67 -10.14 10.09 12.42
C GLY A 67 -10.69 9.79 13.82
N PRO A 68 -11.27 10.80 14.50
CA PRO A 68 -11.93 10.59 15.79
C PRO A 68 -13.19 9.75 15.59
N GLY A 69 -13.09 8.44 15.87
CA GLY A 69 -14.22 7.50 15.94
C GLY A 69 -14.37 6.50 14.80
N GLU A 70 -13.67 6.66 13.67
CA GLU A 70 -13.80 5.74 12.52
C GLU A 70 -12.45 5.54 11.81
N VAL A 71 -12.09 4.26 11.64
CA VAL A 71 -10.92 3.82 10.85
C VAL A 71 -11.45 3.27 9.53
N GLU A 72 -11.29 4.03 8.46
CA GLU A 72 -11.66 3.59 7.11
C GLU A 72 -10.42 3.08 6.36
N ILE A 73 -10.39 1.79 6.06
CA ILE A 73 -9.32 1.16 5.28
C ILE A 73 -9.77 1.10 3.81
N SER A 74 -9.16 1.92 2.95
CA SER A 74 -9.43 1.92 1.52
C SER A 74 -8.47 0.95 0.80
N LYS A 75 -9.02 -0.08 0.15
CA LYS A 75 -8.25 -1.18 -0.43
C LYS A 75 -8.08 -1.10 -1.94
#